data_AF-A0A175VRG1-F1
#
_entry.id   AF-A0A175VRG1-F1
#
_cell.length_a   1.000
_cell.length_b   1.000
_cell.length_c   1.000
_cell.angle_alpha   90.00
_cell.angle_beta   90.00
_cell.angle_gamma   90.00
#
_symmetry.space_group_name_H-M   'P 1'
#
loop_
_entity.id
_entity.type
_entity.pdbx_description
1 polymer ?
#
loop_
_entity_poly.entity_id
_entity_poly.type
_entity_poly.pdbx_seq_one_letter_code
_entity_poly.pdbx_strand_id
1 'polypeptide(L)'
;PAPGSLEGSNVEGGKSLLVDGFLAAQILEQENNEAYRVLSGIPIPWHASGNDGITIRPDKLYPVLEVRASEPNGTGLSRVRWNNADRGVVPLSSDFEPDAWYSAARAWDAILKRPDMECWIQLEPGKVLIFDNWRVLHGRSAFTGIRRICGGYINRDDFISRYRNTNFTRKEVLDMVMG
;
A
#
# COMPACT_ATOMS: atom_id res chain seq x y z
N PRO A 1 23.13 13.80 -16.63
CA PRO A 1 23.58 12.42 -16.93
C PRO A 1 22.39 11.54 -17.36
N ALA A 2 22.57 10.69 -18.37
CA ALA A 2 21.57 9.71 -18.77
C ALA A 2 21.36 8.69 -17.63
N PRO A 3 20.14 8.14 -17.45
CA PRO A 3 19.94 7.02 -16.53
C PRO A 3 20.79 5.84 -17.03
N GLY A 4 21.89 5.54 -16.34
CA GLY A 4 22.84 4.48 -16.72
C GLY A 4 24.29 4.93 -16.93
N SER A 5 24.57 6.24 -16.99
CA SER A 5 25.93 6.75 -17.30
C SER A 5 26.77 7.15 -16.09
N LEU A 6 26.69 6.43 -14.96
CA LEU A 6 27.59 6.64 -13.83
C LEU A 6 28.36 5.35 -13.56
N GLU A 7 29.42 5.14 -14.34
CA GLU A 7 30.61 4.49 -13.81
C GLU A 7 31.03 5.27 -12.55
N GLY A 8 30.98 4.64 -11.38
CA GLY A 8 31.68 5.15 -10.19
C GLY A 8 30.89 5.43 -8.91
N SER A 9 29.60 5.12 -8.80
CA SER A 9 28.94 5.12 -7.47
C SER A 9 28.71 3.68 -7.00
N ASN A 10 29.60 3.18 -6.13
CA ASN A 10 29.35 1.94 -5.36
C ASN A 10 28.13 2.18 -4.48
N VAL A 11 26.97 1.72 -4.92
CA VAL A 11 25.75 1.71 -4.11
C VAL A 11 25.74 0.42 -3.31
N GLU A 12 25.84 0.55 -1.99
CA GLU A 12 25.60 -0.58 -1.08
C GLU A 12 24.21 -0.49 -0.48
N GLY A 13 23.46 -1.59 -0.49
CA GLY A 13 22.09 -1.65 0.00
C GLY A 13 21.05 -1.12 -1.00
N GLY A 14 19.99 -0.49 -0.48
CA GLY A 14 18.92 0.08 -1.29
C GLY A 14 17.99 -0.95 -1.93
N LYS A 15 17.91 -2.14 -1.33
CA LYS A 15 16.97 -3.19 -1.73
C LYS A 15 15.55 -2.70 -1.51
N SER A 16 14.68 -2.97 -2.46
CA SER A 16 13.25 -2.73 -2.35
C SER A 16 12.63 -3.81 -1.46
N LEU A 17 11.76 -3.40 -0.56
CA LEU A 17 10.92 -4.28 0.25
C LEU A 17 9.51 -4.27 -0.32
N LEU A 18 8.87 -5.43 -0.40
CA LEU A 18 7.46 -5.61 -0.71
C LEU A 18 6.83 -6.51 0.34
N VAL A 19 5.61 -6.18 0.76
CA VAL A 19 4.80 -6.97 1.70
C VAL A 19 3.37 -7.04 1.20
N ASP A 20 2.77 -8.23 1.18
CA ASP A 20 1.36 -8.40 0.83
C ASP A 20 0.47 -7.97 2.01
N GLY A 21 -0.06 -6.75 1.92
CA GLY A 21 -0.93 -6.19 2.96
C GLY A 21 -2.25 -6.93 3.12
N PHE A 22 -2.72 -7.65 2.10
CA PHE A 22 -3.96 -8.41 2.23
C PHE A 22 -3.73 -9.69 3.03
N LEU A 23 -2.61 -10.37 2.79
CA LEU A 23 -2.20 -11.51 3.60
C LEU A 23 -1.95 -11.09 5.05
N ALA A 24 -1.24 -9.97 5.26
CA ALA A 24 -1.01 -9.45 6.60
C ALA A 24 -2.34 -9.16 7.34
N ALA A 25 -3.35 -8.66 6.64
CA ALA A 25 -4.65 -8.35 7.22
C ALA A 25 -5.42 -9.62 7.62
N GLN A 26 -5.34 -10.69 6.80
CA GLN A 26 -5.89 -12.00 7.15
C GLN A 26 -5.22 -12.58 8.39
N ILE A 27 -3.89 -12.48 8.50
CA ILE A 27 -3.15 -12.92 9.68
C ILE A 27 -3.57 -12.10 10.91
N LEU A 28 -3.70 -10.78 10.77
CA LEU A 28 -4.15 -9.92 11.87
C LEU A 28 -5.56 -10.29 12.32
N GLU A 29 -6.48 -10.55 11.40
CA GLU A 29 -7.85 -10.99 11.72
C GLU A 29 -7.86 -12.31 12.50
N GLN A 30 -7.02 -13.27 12.10
CA GLN A 30 -6.93 -14.58 12.74
C GLN A 30 -6.27 -14.53 14.13
N GLU A 31 -5.18 -13.78 14.27
CA GLU A 31 -4.39 -13.75 15.51
C GLU A 31 -4.89 -12.70 16.51
N ASN A 32 -5.44 -11.59 16.03
CA ASN A 32 -5.89 -10.47 16.85
C ASN A 32 -7.05 -9.73 16.16
N ASN A 33 -8.21 -10.38 16.15
CA ASN A 33 -9.43 -9.84 15.55
C ASN A 33 -9.81 -8.45 16.11
N GLU A 34 -9.51 -8.18 17.38
CA GLU A 34 -9.78 -6.85 17.96
C GLU A 34 -8.92 -5.78 17.30
N ALA A 35 -7.63 -6.03 17.10
CA ALA A 35 -6.77 -5.13 16.34
C ALA A 35 -7.26 -4.95 14.88
N TYR A 36 -7.71 -6.02 14.24
CA TYR A 36 -8.31 -5.95 12.90
C TYR A 36 -9.55 -5.05 12.86
N ARG A 37 -10.47 -5.19 13.83
CA ARG A 37 -11.66 -4.34 13.96
C ARG A 37 -11.30 -2.88 14.19
N VAL A 38 -10.33 -2.62 15.07
CA VAL A 38 -9.84 -1.26 15.34
C VAL A 38 -9.26 -0.62 14.07
N LEU A 39 -8.42 -1.34 13.33
CA LEU A 39 -7.76 -0.81 12.12
C LEU A 39 -8.68 -0.72 10.90
N SER A 40 -9.76 -1.48 10.87
CA SER A 40 -10.80 -1.39 9.83
C SER A 40 -11.91 -0.40 10.17
N GLY A 41 -12.15 -0.15 11.46
CA GLY A 41 -13.25 0.68 11.95
C GLY A 41 -12.90 2.15 12.15
N ILE A 42 -11.69 2.48 12.62
CA ILE A 42 -11.31 3.85 13.00
C ILE A 42 -10.79 4.62 11.78
N PRO A 43 -11.49 5.66 11.30
CA PRO A 43 -11.02 6.49 10.19
C PRO A 43 -9.90 7.42 10.65
N ILE A 44 -8.80 7.45 9.92
CA ILE A 44 -7.61 8.25 10.22
C ILE A 44 -7.44 9.37 9.20
N PRO A 45 -7.01 10.58 9.61
CA PRO A 45 -6.57 11.60 8.68
C PRO A 45 -5.26 11.19 8.00
N TRP A 46 -5.21 11.33 6.68
CA TRP A 46 -4.01 11.12 5.88
C TRP A 46 -3.66 12.40 5.15
N HIS A 47 -2.38 12.72 5.03
CA HIS A 47 -1.93 13.87 4.26
C HIS A 47 -0.50 13.73 3.76
N ALA A 48 -0.20 14.36 2.62
CA ALA A 48 1.14 14.60 2.14
C ALA A 48 1.31 16.12 1.99
N SER A 49 2.03 16.73 2.93
CA SER A 49 2.17 18.19 3.06
C SER A 49 3.61 18.64 3.32
N GLY A 50 4.58 17.79 2.98
CA GLY A 50 6.01 18.07 3.16
C GLY A 50 6.70 18.71 1.95
N ASN A 51 6.02 18.79 0.80
CA ASN A 51 6.59 19.34 -0.43
C ASN A 51 6.15 20.80 -0.62
N ASP A 52 7.06 21.64 -1.10
CA ASP A 52 6.77 23.05 -1.35
C ASP A 52 5.62 23.24 -2.34
N GLY A 53 4.67 24.11 -2.00
CA GLY A 53 3.46 24.36 -2.79
C GLY A 53 2.45 23.21 -2.89
N ILE A 54 2.66 22.08 -2.20
CA ILE A 54 1.80 20.88 -2.31
C ILE A 54 1.26 20.49 -0.94
N THR A 55 -0.07 20.40 -0.83
CA THR A 55 -0.75 19.84 0.33
C THR A 55 -1.91 18.99 -0.15
N ILE A 56 -1.76 17.67 0.01
CA ILE A 56 -2.74 16.68 -0.43
C ILE A 56 -3.35 16.01 0.78
N ARG A 57 -4.67 15.88 0.77
CA ARG A 57 -5.45 15.03 1.69
C ARG A 57 -6.46 14.23 0.87
N PRO A 58 -6.85 13.03 1.28
CA PRO A 58 -8.00 12.36 0.69
C PRO A 58 -9.29 13.17 0.91
N ASP A 59 -10.31 12.85 0.13
CA ASP A 59 -11.66 13.44 0.19
C ASP A 59 -12.32 13.27 1.56
N LYS A 60 -12.01 12.17 2.25
CA LYS A 60 -12.48 11.86 3.60
C LYS A 60 -11.43 11.14 4.44
N LEU A 61 -11.74 10.90 5.71
CA LEU A 61 -10.95 10.04 6.57
C LEU A 61 -11.10 8.59 6.13
N TYR A 62 -10.03 7.82 6.21
CA TYR A 62 -10.02 6.42 5.82
C TYR A 62 -9.38 5.56 6.91
N PRO A 63 -9.92 4.36 7.19
CA PRO A 63 -9.25 3.40 8.05
C PRO A 63 -7.98 2.86 7.39
N VAL A 64 -7.18 2.13 8.17
CA VAL A 64 -5.99 1.43 7.64
C VAL A 64 -6.41 0.27 6.74
N LEU A 65 -7.46 -0.45 7.14
CA LEU A 65 -8.00 -1.61 6.42
C LEU A 65 -9.40 -1.28 5.89
N GLU A 66 -9.51 -0.91 4.62
CA GLU A 66 -10.81 -0.59 4.02
C GLU A 66 -11.55 -1.86 3.59
N VAL A 67 -12.62 -2.18 4.32
CA VAL A 67 -13.50 -3.33 4.05
C VAL A 67 -14.75 -2.87 3.30
N ARG A 68 -15.06 -3.50 2.17
CA ARG A 68 -16.32 -3.38 1.45
C ARG A 68 -17.33 -4.36 2.02
N ALA A 69 -18.50 -3.85 2.40
CA ALA A 69 -19.56 -4.60 3.04
C ALA A 69 -20.24 -5.68 2.16
N SER A 70 -19.84 -5.85 0.89
CA SER A 70 -20.63 -6.58 -0.10
C SER A 70 -19.87 -7.63 -0.91
N GLU A 71 -18.72 -8.13 -0.46
CA GLU A 71 -18.04 -9.23 -1.15
C GLU A 71 -18.46 -10.58 -0.53
N PRO A 72 -19.30 -11.39 -1.23
CA PRO A 72 -19.86 -12.61 -0.65
C PRO A 72 -18.83 -13.72 -0.38
N ASN A 73 -17.63 -13.66 -0.98
CA ASN A 73 -16.64 -14.75 -0.95
C ASN A 73 -15.23 -14.30 -0.54
N GLY A 74 -15.07 -13.11 0.03
CA GLY A 74 -13.78 -12.57 0.45
C GLY A 74 -13.86 -11.89 1.81
N THR A 75 -12.71 -11.50 2.38
CA THR A 75 -12.64 -10.73 3.63
C THR A 75 -13.31 -9.35 3.52
N GLY A 76 -13.80 -8.98 2.33
CA GLY A 76 -14.24 -7.63 1.99
C GLY A 76 -13.10 -6.63 1.87
N LEU A 77 -11.85 -7.01 2.17
CA LEU A 77 -10.73 -6.10 2.15
C LEU A 77 -10.45 -5.60 0.72
N SER A 78 -10.58 -4.29 0.54
CA SER A 78 -10.51 -3.63 -0.77
C SER A 78 -9.27 -2.76 -0.94
N ARG A 79 -8.71 -2.26 0.17
CA ARG A 79 -7.52 -1.40 0.16
C ARG A 79 -6.86 -1.36 1.53
N VAL A 80 -5.53 -1.31 1.54
CA VAL A 80 -4.70 -1.03 2.71
C VAL A 80 -4.12 0.39 2.58
N ARG A 81 -4.24 1.20 3.64
CA ARG A 81 -3.58 2.50 3.78
C ARG A 81 -2.64 2.46 4.95
N TRP A 82 -1.35 2.34 4.65
CA TRP A 82 -0.32 2.31 5.68
C TRP A 82 0.91 3.08 5.21
N ASN A 83 1.04 4.31 5.70
CA ASN A 83 2.26 5.10 5.60
C ASN A 83 2.40 5.96 6.86
N ASN A 84 3.39 5.64 7.70
CA ASN A 84 3.59 6.35 8.96
C ASN A 84 3.98 7.83 8.77
N ALA A 85 4.56 8.20 7.63
CA ALA A 85 4.94 9.59 7.34
C ALA A 85 3.75 10.45 6.91
N ASP A 86 2.73 9.84 6.31
CA ASP A 86 1.52 10.53 5.82
C ASP A 86 0.34 10.40 6.79
N ARG A 87 0.53 9.69 7.90
CA ARG A 87 -0.50 9.48 8.91
C ARG A 87 -0.62 10.74 9.77
N GLY A 88 -1.81 11.34 9.76
CA GLY A 88 -2.15 12.43 10.66
C GLY A 88 -2.36 11.96 12.11
N VAL A 89 -2.81 12.89 12.94
CA VAL A 89 -3.08 12.62 14.36
C VAL A 89 -4.27 11.66 14.49
N VAL A 90 -4.11 10.61 15.29
CA VAL A 90 -5.22 9.70 15.62
C VAL A 90 -6.31 10.51 16.33
N PRO A 91 -7.56 10.50 15.84
CA PRO A 91 -8.62 11.29 16.44
C PRO A 91 -8.82 10.91 17.92
N LEU A 92 -8.92 11.93 18.78
CA LEU A 92 -9.44 11.79 20.13
C LEU A 92 -10.94 12.00 20.07
N SER A 93 -11.73 10.95 20.26
CA SER A 93 -13.19 11.07 20.41
C SER A 93 -13.69 10.16 21.52
N SER A 94 -14.91 10.43 22.02
CA SER A 94 -15.60 9.56 22.98
C SER A 94 -15.79 8.13 22.50
N ASP A 95 -15.73 7.93 21.18
CA ASP A 95 -16.05 6.66 20.53
C ASP A 95 -14.80 5.80 20.32
N PHE A 96 -13.60 6.40 20.44
CA PHE A 96 -12.34 5.75 20.08
C PHE A 96 -11.19 6.12 21.00
N GLU A 97 -10.67 5.11 21.70
CA GLU A 97 -9.48 5.24 22.55
C GLU A 97 -8.20 5.19 21.70
N PRO A 98 -7.36 6.26 21.69
CA PRO A 98 -6.11 6.26 20.93
C PRO A 98 -5.17 5.10 21.29
N ASP A 99 -5.19 4.67 22.56
CA ASP A 99 -4.36 3.57 23.05
C ASP A 99 -4.72 2.23 22.40
N ALA A 100 -6.01 2.00 22.14
CA ALA A 100 -6.46 0.83 21.39
C ALA A 100 -5.96 0.89 19.94
N TRP A 101 -6.04 2.05 19.30
CA TRP A 101 -5.52 2.23 17.94
C TRP A 101 -4.01 2.00 17.86
N TYR A 102 -3.23 2.57 18.78
CA TYR A 102 -1.78 2.35 18.81
C TYR A 102 -1.40 0.91 19.15
N SER A 103 -2.18 0.22 19.98
CA SER A 103 -1.98 -1.20 20.26
C SER A 103 -2.25 -2.06 19.03
N ALA A 104 -3.32 -1.77 18.30
CA ALA A 104 -3.64 -2.44 17.04
C ALA A 104 -2.58 -2.17 15.95
N ALA A 105 -2.13 -0.92 15.84
CA ALA A 105 -1.04 -0.50 14.95
C ALA A 105 0.27 -1.25 15.24
N ARG A 106 0.61 -1.51 16.52
CA ARG A 106 1.77 -2.32 16.90
C ARG A 106 1.62 -3.78 16.49
N ALA A 107 0.45 -4.38 16.71
CA ALA A 107 0.18 -5.76 16.29
C ALA A 107 0.30 -5.92 14.76
N TRP A 108 -0.25 -4.94 14.02
CA TRP A 108 -0.13 -4.86 12.57
C TRP A 108 1.33 -4.74 12.09
N ASP A 109 2.09 -3.78 12.63
CA ASP A 109 3.50 -3.58 12.26
C ASP A 109 4.36 -4.81 12.58
N ALA A 110 4.06 -5.51 13.68
CA ALA A 110 4.74 -6.75 14.03
C ALA A 110 4.50 -7.88 13.01
N ILE A 111 3.31 -7.97 12.41
CA ILE A 111 3.02 -8.92 11.33
C ILE A 111 3.76 -8.52 10.06
N LEU A 112 3.71 -7.23 9.67
CA LEU A 112 4.36 -6.74 8.45
C LEU A 112 5.87 -6.98 8.43
N LYS A 113 6.51 -6.97 9.61
CA LYS A 113 7.96 -7.16 9.77
C LYS A 113 8.39 -8.62 9.97
N ARG A 114 7.46 -9.58 9.85
CA ARG A 114 7.85 -10.98 9.97
C ARG A 114 8.71 -11.38 8.75
N PRO A 115 9.79 -12.15 8.93
CA PRO A 115 10.67 -12.53 7.83
C PRO A 115 9.97 -13.28 6.68
N ASP A 116 8.90 -14.01 6.95
CA ASP A 116 8.08 -14.72 5.97
C ASP A 116 7.08 -13.81 5.22
N MET A 117 6.86 -12.60 5.73
CA MET A 117 6.02 -11.58 5.09
C MET A 117 6.81 -10.65 4.16
N GLU A 118 8.13 -10.54 4.36
CA GLU A 118 9.00 -9.61 3.63
C GLU A 118 9.59 -10.23 2.36
N CYS A 119 9.33 -9.60 1.21
CA CYS A 119 10.01 -9.89 -0.04
C CYS A 119 11.03 -8.81 -0.38
N TRP A 120 12.30 -9.17 -0.43
CA TRP A 120 13.41 -8.25 -0.69
C TRP A 120 13.97 -8.44 -2.10
N ILE A 121 13.99 -7.36 -2.89
CA ILE A 121 14.44 -7.38 -4.29
C ILE A 121 15.42 -6.24 -4.53
N GLN A 122 16.58 -6.54 -5.13
CA GLN A 122 17.47 -5.49 -5.64
C GLN A 122 16.97 -5.03 -7.01
N LEU A 123 16.60 -3.76 -7.13
CA LEU A 123 16.29 -3.16 -8.43
C LEU A 123 17.59 -2.79 -9.15
N GLU A 124 17.74 -3.27 -10.37
CA GLU A 124 18.85 -2.97 -11.27
C GLU A 124 18.44 -1.93 -12.33
N PRO A 125 19.39 -1.14 -12.86
CA PRO A 125 19.12 -0.22 -13.96
C PRO A 125 18.41 -0.90 -15.14
N GLY A 126 17.37 -0.25 -15.67
CA GLY A 126 16.56 -0.78 -16.78
C GLY A 126 15.45 -1.76 -16.37
N LYS A 127 15.38 -2.17 -15.09
CA LYS A 127 14.28 -2.97 -14.57
C LYS A 127 13.13 -2.09 -14.07
N VAL A 128 11.91 -2.57 -14.25
CA VAL A 128 10.69 -1.91 -13.77
C VAL A 128 10.03 -2.83 -12.75
N LEU A 129 9.55 -2.24 -11.66
CA LEU A 129 8.73 -2.90 -10.66
C LEU A 129 7.33 -2.29 -10.71
N ILE A 130 6.32 -3.14 -10.87
CA ILE A 130 4.91 -2.76 -10.91
C ILE A 130 4.20 -3.57 -9.83
N PHE A 131 3.37 -2.92 -9.02
CA PHE A 131 2.59 -3.56 -7.98
C PHE A 131 1.26 -2.81 -7.75
N ASP A 132 0.29 -3.50 -7.16
CA ASP A 132 -0.98 -2.90 -6.75
C ASP A 132 -0.78 -2.11 -5.45
N ASN A 133 -0.73 -0.78 -5.56
CA ASN A 133 -0.51 0.12 -4.41
C ASN A 133 -1.69 0.12 -3.41
N TRP A 134 -2.81 -0.55 -3.70
CA TRP A 134 -3.89 -0.77 -2.72
C TRP A 134 -3.70 -2.04 -1.89
N ARG A 135 -2.81 -2.95 -2.30
CA ARG A 135 -2.56 -4.23 -1.64
C ARG A 135 -1.12 -4.36 -1.13
N VAL A 136 -0.16 -4.07 -1.98
CA VAL A 136 1.25 -4.29 -1.71
C VAL A 136 1.84 -3.07 -1.04
N LEU A 137 2.26 -3.25 0.21
CA LEU A 137 3.08 -2.28 0.93
C LEU A 137 4.52 -2.38 0.43
N HIS A 138 5.25 -1.28 0.48
CA HIS A 138 6.61 -1.23 -0.03
C HIS A 138 7.50 -0.31 0.78
N GLY A 139 8.79 -0.62 0.78
CA GLY A 139 9.82 0.13 1.47
C GLY A 139 11.17 -0.03 0.79
N ARG A 140 12.23 0.41 1.47
CA ARG A 140 13.60 0.15 1.04
C ARG A 140 14.53 0.00 2.22
N SER A 141 15.60 -0.77 2.05
CA SER A 141 16.69 -0.79 3.00
C SER A 141 17.47 0.53 2.93
N ALA A 142 18.22 0.84 3.99
CA ALA A 142 19.21 1.89 3.96
C ALA A 142 20.25 1.64 2.85
N PHE A 143 20.88 2.71 2.38
CA PHE A 143 21.90 2.64 1.34
C PHE A 143 22.89 3.79 1.39
N THR A 144 24.04 3.58 0.75
CA THR A 144 25.07 4.60 0.50
C THR A 144 25.26 4.80 -1.01
N GLY A 145 25.91 5.89 -1.42
CA GLY A 145 26.11 6.22 -2.83
C GLY A 145 24.90 6.87 -3.51
N ILE A 146 24.88 6.85 -4.85
CA ILE A 146 23.85 7.54 -5.65
C ILE A 146 22.89 6.52 -6.25
N ARG A 147 21.61 6.61 -5.86
CA ARG A 147 20.52 5.79 -6.40
C ARG A 147 19.44 6.68 -6.97
N ARG A 148 19.08 6.47 -8.24
CA ARG A 148 18.00 7.20 -8.92
C ARG A 148 16.90 6.25 -9.36
N ILE A 149 15.66 6.57 -8.99
CA ILE A 149 14.44 5.88 -9.45
C ILE A 149 13.52 6.93 -10.06
N CYS A 150 12.82 6.56 -11.13
CA CYS A 150 11.70 7.30 -11.66
C CYS A 150 10.42 6.52 -11.34
N GLY A 151 9.43 7.20 -10.77
CA GLY A 151 8.14 6.62 -10.41
C GLY A 151 7.01 7.29 -11.18
N GLY A 152 5.90 6.55 -11.32
CA GLY A 152 4.66 7.04 -11.89
C GLY A 152 3.50 6.19 -11.37
N TYR A 153 2.28 6.70 -11.52
CA TYR A 153 1.06 6.01 -11.11
C TYR A 153 0.13 5.84 -12.30
N ILE A 154 -0.58 4.71 -12.32
CA ILE A 154 -1.66 4.42 -13.26
C ILE A 154 -2.90 4.14 -12.40
N ASN A 155 -4.05 4.70 -12.77
CA ASN A 155 -5.28 4.40 -12.05
C ASN A 155 -5.66 2.93 -12.25
N ARG A 156 -6.25 2.33 -11.22
CA ARG A 156 -6.68 0.93 -11.26
C ARG A 156 -7.70 0.70 -12.38
N ASP A 157 -8.61 1.63 -12.61
CA ASP A 157 -9.64 1.52 -13.65
C ASP A 157 -9.03 1.53 -15.06
N ASP A 158 -8.01 2.37 -15.30
CA ASP A 158 -7.27 2.41 -16.57
C ASP A 158 -6.55 1.08 -16.82
N PHE A 159 -5.89 0.54 -15.79
CA PHE A 159 -5.22 -0.77 -15.86
C PHE A 159 -6.22 -1.90 -16.16
N ILE A 160 -7.33 -1.98 -15.43
CA ILE A 160 -8.36 -3.00 -15.61
C ILE A 160 -9.04 -2.87 -16.97
N SER A 161 -9.30 -1.65 -17.44
CA SER A 161 -9.82 -1.39 -18.78
C SER A 161 -8.88 -1.93 -19.86
N ARG A 162 -7.58 -1.62 -19.76
CA ARG A 162 -6.58 -2.11 -20.72
C ARG A 162 -6.45 -3.62 -20.68
N TYR A 163 -6.44 -4.22 -19.49
CA TYR A 163 -6.40 -5.68 -19.31
C TYR A 163 -7.58 -6.36 -20.02
N ARG A 164 -8.82 -5.89 -19.77
CA ARG A 164 -10.03 -6.41 -20.40
C ARG A 164 -9.94 -6.36 -21.94
N ASN A 165 -9.63 -5.18 -22.48
CA ASN A 165 -9.59 -4.95 -23.93
C ASN A 165 -8.41 -5.64 -24.65
N THR A 166 -7.45 -6.21 -23.94
CA THR A 166 -6.30 -6.92 -24.53
C THR A 166 -6.33 -8.43 -24.33
N ASN A 167 -7.11 -8.94 -23.38
CA ASN A 167 -7.16 -10.36 -23.02
C ASN A 167 -8.49 -11.04 -23.34
N PHE A 168 -9.54 -10.27 -23.67
CA PHE A 168 -10.86 -10.78 -24.00
C PHE A 168 -11.37 -10.21 -25.32
N THR A 169 -12.31 -10.90 -25.95
CA THR A 169 -13.00 -10.41 -27.13
C THR A 169 -13.89 -9.21 -26.80
N ARG A 170 -14.18 -8.37 -27.79
CA ARG A 170 -15.08 -7.22 -27.61
C ARG A 170 -16.44 -7.63 -27.03
N LYS A 171 -16.98 -8.78 -27.43
CA LYS A 171 -18.25 -9.30 -26.91
C LYS A 171 -18.15 -9.62 -25.42
N GLU A 172 -17.16 -10.40 -25.01
CA GLU A 172 -16.94 -10.74 -23.59
C GLU A 172 -16.73 -9.49 -22.73
N VAL A 173 -15.97 -8.50 -23.22
CA VAL A 173 -15.79 -7.22 -22.50
C VAL A 173 -17.12 -6.47 -22.35
N LEU A 174 -17.97 -6.45 -23.39
CA LEU A 174 -19.28 -5.81 -23.32
C LEU A 174 -20.20 -6.52 -22.31
N ASP A 175 -20.23 -7.86 -22.34
CA ASP A 175 -21.01 -8.67 -21.38
C ASP A 175 -20.53 -8.44 -19.93
N MET A 176 -19.21 -8.29 -19.70
CA MET A 176 -18.66 -8.01 -18.36
C MET A 176 -18.96 -6.60 -17.83
N VAL A 177 -19.06 -5.61 -18.72
CA VAL A 177 -19.18 -4.18 -18.33
C VAL A 177 -20.62 -3.72 -18.29
N MET A 178 -21.48 -4.24 -19.18
CA MET A 178 -22.87 -3.80 -19.28
C MET A 178 -23.86 -4.69 -18.49
N GLY A 179 -23.46 -5.92 -18.14
CA GLY A 179 -24.38 -6.93 -17.61
C GLY A 179 -25.36 -7.42 -18.68
#